data_AF-A0A956RRE4-F1
#
_entry.id   AF-A0A956RRE4-F1
#
_cell.length_a   1.000
_cell.length_b   1.000
_cell.length_c   1.000
_cell.angle_alpha   90.00
_cell.angle_beta   90.00
_cell.angle_gamma   90.00
#
_symmetry.space_group_name_H-M   'P 1'
#
loop_
_entity.id
_entity.type
_entity.pdbx_description
1 polymer ?
#
loop_
_entity_poly.entity_id
_entity_poly.type
_entity_poly.pdbx_seq_one_letter_code
_entity_poly.pdbx_strand_id
1 'polypeptide(L)'
;GLVIPGASGADKNLCDFATENEACKVDPDVAELLTDLHRKSRPIAALCIAPTILASLFGEKHKPELTIGKDPETATLLEKMGARHQAVEPTQIVIDPENRLVSSPCYMTTGRIGDVALCAEKTVNALLSMVHEPVGA
;
A
#
# COMPACT_ATOMS: atom_id res chain seq x y z
N GLY A 1 1.41 9.24 10.93
CA GLY A 1 1.06 8.20 9.95
C GLY A 1 1.83 6.94 10.27
N LEU A 2 1.60 5.88 9.50
CA LEU A 2 2.34 4.61 9.57
C LEU A 2 2.91 4.30 8.19
N VAL A 3 4.09 3.67 8.13
CA VAL A 3 4.68 3.15 6.90
C VAL A 3 4.83 1.64 7.04
N ILE A 4 4.42 0.89 6.01
CA ILE A 4 4.65 -0.54 5.85
C ILE A 4 5.70 -0.73 4.74
N PRO A 5 6.95 -1.02 5.09
CA PRO A 5 7.95 -1.45 4.11
C PRO A 5 7.51 -2.77 3.46
N GLY A 6 7.99 -3.04 2.24
CA GLY A 6 7.67 -4.28 1.55
C GLY A 6 8.68 -5.39 1.77
N ALA A 7 9.07 -6.04 0.65
CA ALA A 7 9.79 -7.32 0.61
C ALA A 7 8.96 -8.50 1.12
N SER A 8 9.53 -9.71 1.02
CA SER A 8 8.82 -10.97 1.25
C SER A 8 8.38 -11.22 2.69
N GLY A 9 8.73 -10.34 3.64
CA GLY A 9 8.20 -10.42 4.99
C GLY A 9 6.77 -9.89 5.07
N ALA A 10 6.43 -8.91 4.22
CA ALA A 10 5.11 -8.29 4.21
C ALA A 10 4.04 -9.28 3.72
N ASP A 11 4.33 -10.07 2.70
CA ASP A 11 3.39 -11.01 2.06
C ASP A 11 3.44 -12.45 2.61
N LYS A 12 4.32 -12.73 3.59
CA LYS A 12 4.44 -14.05 4.24
C LYS A 12 4.26 -14.04 5.76
N ASN A 13 4.58 -12.93 6.41
CA ASN A 13 4.55 -12.83 7.88
C ASN A 13 3.51 -11.81 8.36
N LEU A 14 3.33 -10.69 7.66
CA LEU A 14 2.29 -9.71 8.00
C LEU A 14 0.94 -10.05 7.36
N CYS A 15 0.96 -10.85 6.30
CA CYS A 15 -0.18 -11.57 5.75
C CYS A 15 0.33 -12.86 5.08
N ASP A 16 -0.57 -13.69 4.57
CA ASP A 16 -0.27 -14.93 3.83
C ASP A 16 -0.51 -14.80 2.30
N PHE A 17 -0.38 -13.57 1.75
CA PHE A 17 -0.60 -13.29 0.33
C PHE A 17 0.24 -14.15 -0.61
N ALA A 18 1.49 -14.46 -0.25
CA ALA A 18 2.37 -15.26 -1.08
C ALA A 18 1.86 -16.70 -1.32
N THR A 19 0.95 -17.22 -0.49
CA THR A 19 0.36 -18.56 -0.64
C THR A 19 -1.12 -18.50 -0.99
N GLU A 20 -1.87 -17.55 -0.43
CA GLU A 20 -3.33 -17.48 -0.54
C GLU A 20 -3.83 -16.45 -1.56
N ASN A 21 -2.96 -15.64 -2.16
CA ASN A 21 -3.28 -14.61 -3.16
C ASN A 21 -4.45 -13.72 -2.71
N GLU A 22 -5.53 -13.58 -3.51
CA GLU A 22 -6.68 -12.74 -3.19
C GLU A 22 -7.48 -13.19 -1.96
N ALA A 23 -7.31 -14.44 -1.52
CA ALA A 23 -7.96 -14.98 -0.32
C ALA A 23 -7.12 -14.76 0.97
N CYS A 24 -6.02 -14.02 0.86
CA CYS A 24 -5.11 -13.81 1.96
C CYS A 24 -5.73 -13.10 3.16
N LYS A 25 -5.17 -13.40 4.32
CA LYS A 25 -5.48 -12.81 5.61
C LYS A 25 -4.27 -12.09 6.13
N VAL A 26 -4.53 -10.89 6.65
CA VAL A 26 -3.55 -10.11 7.37
C VAL A 26 -3.46 -10.64 8.80
N ASP A 27 -2.24 -10.64 9.35
CA ASP A 27 -2.01 -10.95 10.76
C ASP A 27 -2.97 -10.13 11.65
N PRO A 28 -3.60 -10.74 12.68
CA PRO A 28 -4.64 -10.06 13.45
C PRO A 28 -4.20 -8.75 14.12
N ASP A 29 -2.97 -8.69 14.65
CA ASP A 29 -2.46 -7.50 15.34
C ASP A 29 -2.18 -6.38 14.33
N VAL A 30 -1.65 -6.75 13.15
CA VAL A 30 -1.45 -5.82 12.04
C VAL A 30 -2.79 -5.31 11.53
N ALA A 31 -3.78 -6.19 11.34
CA ALA A 31 -5.12 -5.84 10.88
C ALA A 31 -5.83 -4.89 11.85
N GLU A 32 -5.75 -5.15 13.16
CA GLU A 32 -6.31 -4.28 14.19
C GLU A 32 -5.68 -2.89 14.15
N LEU A 33 -4.35 -2.82 14.14
CA LEU A 33 -3.61 -1.55 14.09
C LEU A 33 -3.98 -0.72 12.86
N LEU A 34 -3.93 -1.34 11.66
CA LEU A 34 -4.21 -0.64 10.41
C LEU A 34 -5.66 -0.18 10.33
N THR A 35 -6.61 -1.00 10.80
CA THR A 35 -8.03 -0.63 10.84
C THR A 35 -8.28 0.52 11.80
N ASP A 36 -7.65 0.53 12.98
CA ASP A 36 -7.79 1.64 13.93
C ASP A 36 -7.19 2.95 13.39
N LEU A 37 -6.02 2.88 12.73
CA LEU A 37 -5.40 4.03 12.07
C LEU A 37 -6.29 4.58 10.95
N HIS A 38 -6.82 3.72 10.08
CA HIS A 38 -7.71 4.10 8.99
C HIS A 38 -8.99 4.75 9.53
N ARG A 39 -9.62 4.15 10.56
CA ARG A 39 -10.81 4.72 11.23
C ARG A 39 -10.55 6.11 11.83
N LYS A 40 -9.33 6.37 12.31
CA LYS A 40 -8.90 7.67 12.85
C LYS A 40 -8.39 8.62 11.77
N SER A 41 -8.56 8.29 10.48
CA SER A 41 -8.05 9.06 9.35
C SER A 41 -6.55 9.35 9.48
N ARG A 42 -5.78 8.42 10.10
CA ARG A 42 -4.33 8.52 10.17
C ARG A 42 -3.77 7.97 8.87
N PRO A 43 -2.91 8.72 8.16
CA PRO A 43 -2.48 8.29 6.85
C PRO A 43 -1.53 7.08 6.96
N ILE A 44 -1.61 6.18 5.99
CA ILE A 44 -0.85 4.92 5.94
C ILE A 44 -0.14 4.85 4.58
N ALA A 45 1.15 4.51 4.58
CA ALA A 45 1.91 4.28 3.37
C ALA A 45 2.33 2.80 3.25
N ALA A 46 2.29 2.23 2.05
CA ALA A 46 2.72 0.86 1.77
C ALA A 46 3.66 0.81 0.56
N LEU A 47 4.80 0.14 0.71
CA LEU A 47 5.86 0.10 -0.32
C LEU A 47 6.00 -1.31 -0.91
N CYS A 48 6.36 -1.38 -2.19
CA CYS A 48 6.66 -2.63 -2.90
C CYS A 48 5.45 -3.57 -2.91
N ILE A 49 5.53 -4.75 -2.29
CA ILE A 49 4.42 -5.71 -2.22
C ILE A 49 3.40 -5.40 -1.11
N ALA A 50 3.75 -4.56 -0.12
CA ALA A 50 2.88 -4.25 1.02
C ALA A 50 1.49 -3.67 0.68
N PRO A 51 1.23 -3.03 -0.48
CA PRO A 51 -0.13 -2.62 -0.87
C PRO A 51 -1.15 -3.76 -0.93
N THR A 52 -0.72 -5.03 -1.04
CA THR A 52 -1.62 -6.19 -0.95
C THR A 52 -2.32 -6.27 0.42
N ILE A 53 -1.64 -5.88 1.50
CA ILE A 53 -2.20 -5.81 2.86
C ILE A 53 -3.35 -4.80 2.91
N LEU A 54 -3.15 -3.61 2.31
CA LEU A 54 -4.17 -2.56 2.28
C LEU A 54 -5.36 -2.97 1.41
N ALA A 55 -5.10 -3.64 0.28
CA ALA A 55 -6.15 -4.19 -0.58
C ALA A 55 -6.98 -5.26 0.15
N SER A 56 -6.35 -6.19 0.86
CA SER A 56 -7.03 -7.23 1.65
C SER A 56 -7.93 -6.63 2.74
N LEU A 57 -7.46 -5.62 3.48
CA LEU A 57 -8.24 -5.03 4.58
C LEU A 57 -9.33 -4.07 4.13
N PHE A 58 -9.06 -3.26 3.10
CA PHE A 58 -9.90 -2.10 2.76
C PHE A 58 -10.55 -2.20 1.38
N GLY A 59 -10.17 -3.16 0.56
CA GLY A 59 -10.62 -3.34 -0.82
C GLY A 59 -12.14 -3.32 -0.99
N GLU A 60 -12.85 -4.25 -0.35
CA GLU A 60 -14.30 -4.38 -0.51
C GLU A 60 -15.09 -3.14 -0.05
N LYS A 61 -14.66 -2.50 1.05
CA LYS A 61 -15.42 -1.45 1.73
C LYS A 61 -15.08 -0.05 1.25
N HIS A 62 -13.81 0.19 0.92
CA HIS A 62 -13.26 1.52 0.70
C HIS A 62 -12.68 1.71 -0.70
N LYS A 63 -12.54 0.64 -1.48
CA LYS A 63 -12.07 0.66 -2.89
C LYS A 63 -10.82 1.53 -3.08
N PRO A 64 -9.78 1.31 -2.26
CA PRO A 64 -8.61 2.18 -2.20
C PRO A 64 -7.87 2.20 -3.54
N GLU A 65 -7.34 3.35 -3.90
CA GLU A 65 -6.45 3.51 -5.06
C GLU A 65 -5.01 3.18 -4.67
N LEU A 66 -4.44 2.15 -5.27
CA LEU A 66 -3.15 1.58 -4.87
C LEU A 66 -2.29 1.26 -6.10
N THR A 67 -0.98 1.16 -5.90
CA THR A 67 -0.04 0.65 -6.90
C THR A 67 0.92 -0.36 -6.32
N ILE A 68 1.19 -1.41 -7.10
CA ILE A 68 2.36 -2.28 -6.93
C ILE A 68 3.35 -2.12 -8.10
N GLY A 69 3.09 -1.17 -9.02
CA GLY A 69 3.87 -0.97 -10.23
C GLY A 69 3.16 -1.45 -11.48
N LYS A 70 3.78 -2.36 -12.25
CA LYS A 70 3.28 -2.79 -13.57
C LYS A 70 3.13 -4.30 -13.72
N ASP A 71 3.24 -5.06 -12.63
CA ASP A 71 3.05 -6.50 -12.69
C ASP A 71 1.54 -6.81 -12.88
N PRO A 72 1.13 -7.37 -14.02
CA PRO A 72 -0.29 -7.52 -14.35
C PRO A 72 -0.99 -8.57 -13.49
N GLU A 73 -0.27 -9.62 -13.07
CA GLU A 73 -0.81 -10.69 -12.23
C GLU A 73 -1.15 -10.16 -10.83
N THR A 74 -0.20 -9.50 -10.17
CA THR A 74 -0.41 -8.89 -8.86
C THR A 74 -1.46 -7.78 -8.92
N ALA A 75 -1.45 -6.95 -9.97
CA ALA A 75 -2.47 -5.93 -10.16
C ALA A 75 -3.90 -6.52 -10.22
N THR A 76 -4.08 -7.60 -10.96
CA THR A 76 -5.37 -8.32 -11.04
C THR A 76 -5.81 -8.86 -9.67
N LEU A 77 -4.86 -9.34 -8.86
CA LEU A 77 -5.17 -9.80 -7.50
C LEU A 77 -5.62 -8.66 -6.59
N LEU A 78 -5.00 -7.48 -6.67
CA LEU A 78 -5.45 -6.29 -5.95
C LEU A 78 -6.88 -5.90 -6.33
N GLU A 79 -7.19 -5.94 -7.64
CA GLU A 79 -8.52 -5.62 -8.15
C GLU A 79 -9.58 -6.62 -7.68
N LYS A 80 -9.24 -7.92 -7.63
CA LYS A 80 -10.13 -8.95 -7.07
C LYS A 80 -10.42 -8.75 -5.58
N MET A 81 -9.46 -8.22 -4.83
CA MET A 81 -9.67 -7.83 -3.43
C MET A 81 -10.51 -6.55 -3.29
N GLY A 82 -10.80 -5.85 -4.39
CA GLY A 82 -11.66 -4.65 -4.43
C GLY A 82 -10.90 -3.33 -4.51
N ALA A 83 -9.56 -3.34 -4.53
CA ALA A 83 -8.77 -2.13 -4.75
C ALA A 83 -8.82 -1.66 -6.21
N ARG A 84 -8.51 -0.38 -6.45
CA ARG A 84 -8.28 0.16 -7.80
C ARG A 84 -6.78 0.24 -8.04
N HIS A 85 -6.24 -0.64 -8.88
CA HIS A 85 -4.83 -0.61 -9.19
C HIS A 85 -4.51 0.47 -10.22
N GLN A 86 -3.52 1.31 -9.94
CA GLN A 86 -2.97 2.26 -10.91
C GLN A 86 -1.53 1.86 -11.26
N ALA A 87 -1.29 1.59 -12.55
CA ALA A 87 0.04 1.29 -13.03
C ALA A 87 0.91 2.55 -13.11
N VAL A 88 2.12 2.50 -12.55
CA VAL A 88 3.03 3.66 -12.50
C VAL A 88 4.49 3.28 -12.83
N GLU A 89 5.30 4.28 -13.16
CA GLU A 89 6.75 4.12 -13.34
C GLU A 89 7.49 3.90 -12.00
N PRO A 90 8.73 3.36 -12.00
CA PRO A 90 9.43 3.00 -10.77
C PRO A 90 9.63 4.11 -9.72
N THR A 91 9.66 5.38 -10.15
CA THR A 91 9.86 6.54 -9.26
C THR A 91 8.57 7.33 -9.02
N GLN A 92 7.43 6.80 -9.46
CA GLN A 92 6.11 7.38 -9.22
C GLN A 92 5.44 6.70 -8.03
N ILE A 93 4.45 7.39 -7.46
CA ILE A 93 3.66 6.95 -6.31
C ILE A 93 2.18 7.19 -6.62
N VAL A 94 1.31 6.53 -5.86
CA VAL A 94 -0.13 6.74 -5.90
C VAL A 94 -0.58 7.23 -4.53
N ILE A 95 -1.39 8.28 -4.52
CA ILE A 95 -1.98 8.87 -3.33
C ILE A 95 -3.49 8.73 -3.46
N ASP A 96 -4.11 8.06 -2.49
CA ASP A 96 -5.54 8.02 -2.29
C ASP A 96 -5.91 9.01 -1.19
N PRO A 97 -6.34 10.23 -1.52
CA PRO A 97 -6.68 11.24 -0.51
C PRO A 97 -7.94 10.89 0.27
N GLU A 98 -8.88 10.16 -0.33
CA GLU A 98 -10.16 9.80 0.30
C GLU A 98 -9.92 8.83 1.46
N ASN A 99 -9.11 7.80 1.22
CA ASN A 99 -8.77 6.79 2.23
C ASN A 99 -7.48 7.13 3.02
N ARG A 100 -6.82 8.23 2.65
CA ARG A 100 -5.54 8.70 3.21
C ARG A 100 -4.43 7.65 3.12
N LEU A 101 -4.33 7.00 1.96
CA LEU A 101 -3.34 5.96 1.68
C LEU A 101 -2.32 6.47 0.67
N VAL A 102 -1.07 6.00 0.80
CA VAL A 102 -0.01 6.23 -0.18
C VAL A 102 0.61 4.88 -0.54
N SER A 103 0.87 4.63 -1.81
CA SER A 103 1.55 3.41 -2.23
C SER A 103 2.57 3.66 -3.33
N SER A 104 3.58 2.78 -3.40
CA SER A 104 4.67 2.94 -4.35
C SER A 104 5.36 1.63 -4.68
N PRO A 105 5.83 1.41 -5.93
CA PRO A 105 6.27 0.11 -6.40
C PRO A 105 7.65 -0.33 -5.92
N CYS A 106 8.59 0.59 -5.68
CA CYS A 106 9.96 0.28 -5.25
C CYS A 106 10.57 -0.91 -6.02
N TYR A 107 11.02 -1.95 -5.31
CA TYR A 107 11.66 -3.13 -5.90
C TYR A 107 10.75 -4.00 -6.79
N MET A 108 9.43 -3.77 -6.83
CA MET A 108 8.53 -4.45 -7.80
C MET A 108 8.83 -4.08 -9.25
N THR A 109 9.53 -2.96 -9.49
CA THR A 109 9.68 -2.39 -10.84
C THR A 109 11.12 -2.02 -11.22
N THR A 110 12.05 -2.00 -10.27
CA THR A 110 13.45 -1.64 -10.53
C THR A 110 14.40 -2.31 -9.55
N GLY A 111 15.58 -2.72 -10.03
CA GLY A 111 16.70 -3.17 -9.21
C GLY A 111 17.69 -2.06 -8.84
N ARG A 112 17.47 -0.82 -9.30
CA ARG A 112 18.38 0.30 -9.06
C ARG A 112 18.06 0.96 -7.72
N ILE A 113 18.99 0.91 -6.78
CA ILE A 113 18.81 1.49 -5.43
C ILE A 113 18.46 2.98 -5.46
N GLY A 114 18.99 3.75 -6.42
CA GLY A 114 18.67 5.18 -6.56
C GLY A 114 17.20 5.43 -6.89
N ASP A 115 16.60 4.60 -7.75
CA ASP A 115 15.19 4.73 -8.11
C ASP A 115 14.30 4.33 -6.93
N VAL A 116 14.69 3.28 -6.20
CA VAL A 116 14.00 2.85 -4.98
C VAL A 116 14.05 3.93 -3.90
N ALA A 117 15.20 4.57 -3.70
CA ALA A 117 15.35 5.66 -2.74
C ALA A 117 14.45 6.85 -3.10
N LEU A 118 14.44 7.28 -4.36
CA LEU A 118 13.56 8.35 -4.83
C LEU A 118 12.08 8.02 -4.66
N CYS A 119 11.71 6.77 -4.95
CA CYS A 119 10.35 6.26 -4.77
C CYS A 119 9.93 6.31 -3.30
N ALA A 120 10.76 5.76 -2.39
CA ALA A 120 10.49 5.75 -0.95
C ALA A 120 10.45 7.16 -0.34
N GLU A 121 11.36 8.06 -0.75
CA GLU A 121 11.39 9.44 -0.31
C GLU A 121 10.10 10.18 -0.70
N LYS A 122 9.65 10.04 -1.95
CA LYS A 122 8.37 10.61 -2.40
C LYS A 122 7.19 10.08 -1.58
N THR A 123 7.16 8.78 -1.30
CA THR A 123 6.11 8.14 -0.48
C THR A 123 6.08 8.71 0.93
N VAL A 124 7.25 8.83 1.60
CA VAL A 124 7.34 9.39 2.95
C VAL A 124 6.97 10.88 2.96
N ASN A 125 7.43 11.65 1.98
CA ASN A 125 7.09 13.07 1.87
C ASN A 125 5.58 13.28 1.68
N ALA A 126 4.94 12.49 0.81
CA ALA A 126 3.48 12.52 0.63
C ALA A 126 2.74 12.18 1.93
N LEU A 127 3.17 11.11 2.62
CA LEU A 127 2.61 10.72 3.92
C LEU A 127 2.71 11.86 4.95
N LEU A 128 3.87 12.50 5.04
CA LEU A 128 4.10 13.61 5.98
C LEU A 128 3.24 14.81 5.64
N SER A 129 3.05 15.16 4.36
CA SER A 129 2.12 16.22 3.96
C SER A 129 0.71 15.94 4.48
N MET A 130 0.21 14.71 4.32
CA MET A 130 -1.11 14.32 4.82
C MET A 130 -1.19 14.40 6.36
N VAL A 131 -0.12 14.09 7.09
CA VAL A 131 -0.12 14.19 8.57
C VAL A 131 -0.35 15.63 9.05
N HIS A 132 0.15 16.61 8.32
CA HIS A 132 0.02 18.02 8.68
C HIS A 132 -1.29 18.67 8.19
N GLU A 133 -2.06 17.98 7.34
CA GLU A 133 -3.40 18.42 6.94
C GLU A 133 -4.45 18.13 8.03
N PRO A 134 -5.34 19.09 8.36
CA PRO A 134 -6.46 18.84 9.25
C PRO A 134 -7.39 17.76 8.67
N VAL A 135 -7.85 16.83 9.50
CA VAL A 135 -8.88 15.86 9.09
C VAL A 135 -10.19 16.61 8.86
N GLY A 136 -10.67 16.65 7.61
CA GLY A 136 -11.96 17.27 7.23
C GLY A 136 -11.90 18.73 6.77
N ALA A 137 -10.75 19.20 6.27
CA ALA A 137 -10.62 20.48 5.57
C ALA A 137 -11.12 20.39 4.12
#